data_AF-A0A6V7J819-F1
#
_entry.id   AF-A0A6V7J819-F1
#
_cell.length_a   1.000
_cell.length_b   1.000
_cell.length_c   1.000
_cell.angle_alpha   90.00
_cell.angle_beta   90.00
_cell.angle_gamma   90.00
#
_symmetry.space_group_name_H-M   'P 1'
#
loop_
_entity.id
_entity.type
_entity.pdbx_description
1 polymer ?
#
loop_
_entity_poly.entity_id
_entity_poly.type
_entity_poly.pdbx_seq_one_letter_code
_entity_poly.pdbx_strand_id
1 'polypeptide(L)'
;NGPGGICLSYMLNGNWPYYTGQPHPTDEMLTARLNYIVENIKDNYIRPSEQPQPSTHGRRAKRRSLLEASREDLEVLTNGLEGRGTSKPMALLLDQLQHPAVDAGFDIQGLLTWESVEHHREHK
;
A
#
# COMPACT_ATOMS: atom_id res chain seq x y z
N ASN A 1 1.76 3.91 22.30
CA ASN A 1 1.88 4.01 20.83
C ASN A 1 0.52 3.73 20.22
N GLY A 2 -0.08 4.69 19.52
CA GLY A 2 -1.31 4.43 18.78
C GLY A 2 -1.09 3.39 17.67
N PRO A 3 -2.16 2.79 17.13
CA PRO A 3 -2.05 1.66 16.20
C PRO A 3 -1.31 2.01 14.89
N GLY A 4 -1.44 3.25 14.39
CA GLY A 4 -0.59 3.75 13.29
C GLY A 4 0.91 3.86 13.61
N GLY A 5 1.26 4.01 14.90
CA GLY A 5 2.66 3.98 15.36
C GLY A 5 3.26 2.58 15.29
N ILE A 6 2.46 1.54 15.54
CA ILE A 6 2.89 0.14 15.44
C ILE A 6 3.16 -0.21 13.98
N CYS A 7 2.27 0.19 13.06
CA CYS A 7 2.45 -0.05 11.62
C CYS A 7 3.74 0.61 11.10
N LEU A 8 4.00 1.86 11.48
CA LEU A 8 5.26 2.54 11.13
C LEU A 8 6.49 1.86 11.73
N SER A 9 6.44 1.41 12.99
CA SER A 9 7.55 0.67 13.59
C SER A 9 7.82 -0.64 12.86
N TYR A 10 6.77 -1.38 12.48
CA TYR A 10 6.89 -2.63 11.72
C TYR A 10 7.53 -2.37 10.35
N MET A 11 7.15 -1.27 9.72
CA MET A 11 7.70 -0.80 8.46
C MET A 11 9.19 -0.45 8.57
N LEU A 12 9.56 0.34 9.57
CA LEU A 12 10.94 0.74 9.84
C LEU A 12 11.83 -0.43 10.25
N ASN A 13 11.25 -1.52 10.76
CA ASN A 13 11.95 -2.76 11.05
C ASN A 13 12.20 -3.63 9.80
N GLY A 14 11.92 -3.11 8.60
CA GLY A 14 12.15 -3.83 7.33
C GLY A 14 10.99 -4.70 6.88
N ASN A 15 9.75 -4.47 7.36
CA ASN A 15 8.58 -5.14 6.80
C ASN A 15 7.85 -4.21 5.83
N TRP A 16 7.62 -4.67 4.61
CA TRP A 16 7.00 -3.86 3.57
C TRP A 16 5.48 -4.14 3.54
N PRO A 17 4.62 -3.10 3.56
CA PRO A 17 3.18 -3.26 3.48
C PRO A 17 2.73 -3.44 2.03
N TYR A 18 2.20 -4.63 1.73
CA TYR A 18 1.60 -4.97 0.44
C TYR A 18 0.09 -4.92 0.54
N TYR A 19 -0.54 -4.20 -0.38
CA TYR A 19 -1.99 -4.21 -0.48
C TYR A 19 -2.49 -5.57 -0.97
N THR A 20 -3.58 -6.04 -0.38
CA THR A 20 -4.21 -7.34 -0.72
C THR A 20 -5.05 -7.29 -2.00
N GLY A 21 -5.40 -6.09 -2.48
CA GLY A 21 -6.35 -5.91 -3.59
C GLY A 21 -7.82 -6.02 -3.16
N GLN A 22 -8.09 -6.25 -1.87
CA GLN A 22 -9.44 -6.33 -1.34
C GLN A 22 -10.01 -4.94 -1.09
N PRO A 23 -11.29 -4.68 -1.44
CA PRO A 23 -11.89 -3.37 -1.27
C PRO A 23 -11.99 -2.96 0.19
N HIS A 24 -11.80 -1.68 0.47
CA HIS A 24 -12.03 -1.10 1.79
C HIS A 24 -13.54 -1.03 2.07
N PRO A 25 -14.02 -1.64 3.18
CA PRO A 25 -15.43 -1.88 3.43
C PRO A 25 -16.25 -0.60 3.67
N THR A 26 -15.61 0.45 4.19
CA THR A 26 -16.28 1.73 4.51
C THR A 26 -15.79 2.90 3.67
N ASP A 27 -14.85 2.69 2.75
CA ASP A 27 -14.26 3.77 1.95
C ASP A 27 -13.99 3.29 0.51
N GLU A 28 -15.03 3.37 -0.31
CA GLU A 28 -14.96 3.04 -1.74
C GLU A 28 -13.99 3.97 -2.49
N MET A 29 -13.85 5.23 -2.06
CA MET A 29 -12.95 6.18 -2.71
C MET A 29 -11.48 5.86 -2.42
N LEU A 30 -11.15 5.47 -1.19
CA LEU A 30 -9.83 4.95 -0.84
C LEU A 30 -9.52 3.68 -1.64
N THR A 31 -10.49 2.79 -1.79
CA THR A 31 -10.36 1.59 -2.62
C THR A 31 -10.02 1.92 -4.07
N ALA A 32 -10.77 2.85 -4.67
CA ALA A 32 -10.55 3.26 -6.05
C ALA A 32 -9.13 3.83 -6.25
N ARG A 33 -8.67 4.67 -5.31
CA ARG A 33 -7.32 5.25 -5.35
C ARG A 33 -6.23 4.21 -5.14
N LEU A 34 -6.41 3.25 -4.24
CA LEU A 34 -5.48 2.13 -4.04
C LEU A 34 -5.33 1.29 -5.29
N ASN A 35 -6.45 0.93 -5.92
CA ASN A 35 -6.42 0.17 -7.17
C ASN A 35 -5.74 0.98 -8.28
N TYR A 36 -6.11 2.26 -8.43
CA TYR A 36 -5.47 3.15 -9.39
C TYR A 36 -3.95 3.20 -9.19
N ILE A 37 -3.46 3.41 -7.97
CA ILE A 37 -2.03 3.54 -7.72
C ILE A 37 -1.31 2.20 -7.89
N VAL A 38 -1.81 1.11 -7.30
CA VAL A 38 -1.18 -0.21 -7.43
C VAL A 38 -1.08 -0.65 -8.89
N GLU A 39 -2.07 -0.31 -9.71
CA GLU A 39 -2.05 -0.53 -11.15
C GLU A 39 -1.08 0.40 -11.88
N ASN A 40 -1.07 1.70 -11.57
CA ASN A 40 -0.23 2.69 -12.27
C ASN A 40 1.25 2.68 -11.84
N ILE A 41 1.62 2.12 -10.69
CA ILE A 41 3.04 1.84 -10.40
C ILE A 41 3.61 0.93 -11.53
N LYS A 42 2.79 0.26 -12.36
CA LYS A 42 3.26 -0.69 -13.42
C LYS A 42 3.95 0.06 -14.53
N ASP A 43 3.53 1.30 -14.79
CA ASP A 43 3.97 2.05 -15.96
C ASP A 43 5.21 2.90 -15.66
N ASN A 44 5.42 3.30 -14.39
CA ASN A 44 6.58 4.12 -14.01
C ASN A 44 7.94 3.38 -13.99
N TYR A 45 7.96 2.05 -14.17
CA TYR A 45 9.21 1.28 -14.30
C TYR A 45 9.56 0.90 -15.76
N ILE A 46 8.73 1.26 -16.73
CA ILE A 46 9.09 1.13 -18.14
C ILE A 46 10.07 2.26 -18.45
N ARG A 47 11.37 1.95 -18.39
CA ARG A 47 12.37 2.75 -19.11
C ARG A 47 11.94 2.81 -20.58
N PRO A 48 11.96 3.97 -21.27
CA PRO A 48 11.47 4.10 -22.65
C PRO A 48 12.25 3.33 -23.74
N SER A 49 13.05 2.31 -23.41
CA SER A 49 13.97 1.67 -24.37
C SER A 49 13.77 0.16 -24.59
N GLU A 50 12.81 -0.51 -23.95
CA GLU A 50 12.59 -1.95 -24.20
C GLU A 50 11.17 -2.26 -24.66
N GLN A 51 11.05 -2.42 -25.99
CA GLN A 51 9.86 -2.98 -26.65
C GLN A 51 9.48 -4.34 -26.04
N PRO A 52 8.18 -4.63 -25.82
CA PRO A 52 7.76 -5.86 -25.17
C PRO A 52 7.85 -7.03 -26.15
N GLN A 53 8.76 -7.97 -25.88
CA GLN A 53 8.75 -9.31 -26.48
C GLN A 53 7.66 -10.17 -25.79
N PRO A 54 6.86 -10.95 -26.54
CA PRO A 54 5.81 -11.78 -25.97
C PRO A 54 6.43 -13.06 -25.38
N SER A 55 6.71 -13.05 -24.07
CA SER A 55 7.12 -14.28 -23.37
C SER A 55 5.96 -14.83 -22.54
N THR A 56 5.50 -16.00 -22.98
CA THR A 56 4.57 -16.92 -22.32
C THR A 56 5.22 -17.55 -21.09
N HIS A 57 5.47 -16.78 -20.04
CA HIS A 57 5.82 -17.31 -18.73
C HIS A 57 4.90 -16.64 -17.71
N GLY A 58 4.13 -17.45 -16.98
CA GLY A 58 3.12 -16.99 -16.03
C GLY A 58 3.67 -15.87 -15.15
N ARG A 59 3.29 -14.63 -15.46
CA ARG A 59 3.61 -13.44 -14.68
C ARG A 59 2.94 -13.62 -13.33
N ARG A 60 3.65 -14.22 -12.38
CA ARG A 60 3.35 -14.10 -10.95
C ARG A 60 3.32 -12.59 -10.70
N ALA A 61 2.12 -12.02 -10.59
CA ALA A 61 1.93 -10.59 -10.40
C ALA A 61 2.80 -10.20 -9.20
N LYS A 62 3.92 -9.50 -9.46
CA LYS A 62 4.82 -9.03 -8.41
C LYS A 62 3.95 -8.10 -7.56
N ARG A 63 3.53 -8.59 -6.40
CA ARG A 63 2.77 -7.80 -5.43
C ARG A 63 3.67 -6.63 -5.09
N ARG A 64 3.17 -5.41 -5.30
CA ARG A 64 3.96 -4.21 -5.03
C ARG A 64 3.55 -3.56 -3.74
N SER A 65 4.57 -3.08 -3.06
CA SER A 65 4.41 -2.48 -1.76
C SER A 65 3.89 -1.06 -1.92
N LEU A 66 3.10 -0.61 -0.96
CA LEU A 66 2.68 0.79 -0.88
C LEU A 66 3.88 1.73 -0.67
N LEU A 67 5.04 1.21 -0.27
CA LEU A 67 6.29 1.99 -0.19
C LEU A 67 6.92 2.30 -1.53
N GLU A 68 6.55 1.56 -2.59
CA GLU A 68 7.01 1.85 -3.95
C GLU A 68 6.19 2.97 -4.62
N ALA A 69 5.10 3.42 -3.97
CA ALA A 69 4.30 4.54 -4.43
C ALA A 69 5.09 5.86 -4.31
N SER A 70 4.92 6.74 -5.30
CA SER A 70 5.56 8.06 -5.28
C SER A 70 4.97 8.94 -4.16
N ARG A 71 5.63 10.05 -3.84
CA ARG A 71 5.12 10.99 -2.84
C ARG A 71 3.74 11.53 -3.25
N GLU A 72 3.57 11.79 -4.53
CA GLU A 72 2.33 12.26 -5.15
C GLU A 72 1.21 11.20 -5.04
N ASP A 73 1.53 9.94 -5.29
CA ASP A 73 0.58 8.84 -5.12
C ASP A 73 0.14 8.72 -3.64
N LEU A 74 1.08 8.85 -2.72
CA LEU A 74 0.79 8.83 -1.28
C LEU A 74 -0.08 10.03 -0.86
N GLU A 75 0.13 11.22 -1.43
CA GLU A 75 -0.74 12.38 -1.23
C GLU A 75 -2.17 12.08 -1.73
N VAL A 76 -2.30 11.44 -2.90
CA VAL A 76 -3.61 11.03 -3.43
C VAL A 76 -4.28 10.01 -2.51
N LEU A 77 -3.57 8.99 -2.01
CA LEU A 77 -4.11 7.99 -1.08
C LEU A 77 -4.54 8.60 0.25
N THR A 78 -3.77 9.56 0.74
CA THR A 78 -3.99 10.17 2.05
C THR A 78 -4.97 11.33 2.01
N ASN A 79 -5.34 11.81 0.81
CA ASN A 79 -6.37 12.80 0.61
C ASN A 79 -7.69 12.38 1.30
N GLY A 80 -8.34 13.27 2.02
CA GLY A 80 -9.57 12.93 2.77
C GLY A 80 -9.35 12.13 4.08
N LEU A 81 -8.13 11.71 4.42
CA LEU A 81 -7.78 11.20 5.77
C LEU A 81 -7.46 12.35 6.76
N GLU A 82 -7.56 13.60 6.29
CA GLU A 82 -7.04 14.83 6.90
C GLU A 82 -7.81 15.29 8.15
N GLY A 83 -9.05 14.81 8.36
CA GLY A 83 -9.91 15.19 9.48
C GLY A 83 -9.43 14.77 10.88
N ARG A 84 -8.29 14.07 10.99
CA ARG A 84 -7.76 13.55 12.27
C ARG A 84 -6.65 14.38 12.90
N GLY A 85 -6.27 15.51 12.31
CA GLY A 85 -5.27 16.43 12.90
C GLY A 85 -3.89 15.80 13.13
N THR A 86 -3.57 14.70 12.45
CA THR A 86 -2.28 14.02 12.63
C THR A 86 -1.28 14.51 11.59
N SER A 87 -0.06 14.81 12.03
CA SER A 87 1.07 15.16 11.17
C SER A 87 1.64 13.97 10.40
N LYS A 88 0.95 12.82 10.37
CA LYS A 88 1.45 11.54 9.86
C LYS A 88 0.43 10.86 8.92
N PRO A 89 0.22 11.39 7.70
CA PRO A 89 -0.76 10.86 6.76
C PRO A 89 -0.48 9.38 6.40
N MET A 90 0.79 9.00 6.29
CA MET A 90 1.19 7.60 6.06
C MET A 90 0.83 6.66 7.20
N ALA A 91 0.98 7.10 8.45
CA ALA A 91 0.65 6.26 9.60
C ALA A 91 -0.85 5.97 9.66
N LEU A 92 -1.67 6.98 9.34
CA LEU A 92 -3.12 6.84 9.28
C LEU A 92 -3.56 5.94 8.14
N LEU A 93 -2.98 6.09 6.95
CA LEU A 93 -3.28 5.22 5.82
C LEU A 93 -3.00 3.75 6.17
N LEU A 94 -1.81 3.47 6.71
CA LEU A 94 -1.45 2.11 7.11
C LEU A 94 -2.37 1.56 8.20
N ASP A 95 -2.79 2.41 9.14
CA ASP A 95 -3.71 2.05 10.20
C ASP A 95 -5.10 1.68 9.67
N GLN A 96 -5.67 2.52 8.78
CA GLN A 96 -6.97 2.27 8.14
C GLN A 96 -6.94 1.00 7.29
N LEU A 97 -5.81 0.68 6.66
CA LEU A 97 -5.69 -0.56 5.91
C LEU A 97 -5.41 -1.77 6.79
N GLN A 98 -4.72 -1.61 7.91
CA GLN A 98 -4.46 -2.70 8.86
C GLN A 98 -5.71 -3.07 9.67
N HIS A 99 -6.50 -2.07 10.06
CA HIS A 99 -7.73 -2.22 10.84
C HIS A 99 -8.88 -1.43 10.18
N PRO A 100 -9.37 -1.89 9.02
CA PRO A 100 -10.44 -1.20 8.29
C PRO A 100 -11.70 -1.13 9.15
N ALA A 101 -12.32 0.05 9.18
CA ALA A 101 -13.55 0.32 9.92
C ALA A 101 -13.47 0.14 11.45
N VAL A 102 -12.26 0.14 12.04
CA VAL A 102 -12.07 0.08 13.49
C VAL A 102 -12.82 1.21 14.22
N ASP A 103 -12.90 2.38 13.60
CA ASP A 103 -13.61 3.54 14.16
C ASP A 103 -15.14 3.37 14.18
N ALA A 104 -15.66 2.51 13.30
CA ALA A 104 -17.06 2.12 13.28
C ALA A 104 -17.33 0.88 14.17
N GLY A 105 -16.32 0.39 14.88
CA GLY A 105 -16.42 -0.72 15.82
C GLY A 105 -16.46 -2.10 15.15
N PHE A 106 -16.11 -2.19 13.87
CA PHE A 106 -16.07 -3.47 13.15
C PHE A 106 -14.69 -4.11 13.26
N ASP A 107 -14.69 -5.43 13.48
CA ASP A 107 -13.49 -6.27 13.43
C ASP A 107 -13.40 -6.93 12.05
N ILE A 108 -12.75 -6.23 11.12
CA ILE A 108 -12.61 -6.65 9.73
C ILE A 108 -11.15 -7.02 9.47
N GLN A 109 -10.95 -8.04 8.64
CA GLN A 109 -9.62 -8.49 8.26
C GLN A 109 -8.82 -7.35 7.59
N GLY A 110 -7.58 -7.17 8.04
CA GLY A 110 -6.66 -6.19 7.46
C GLY A 110 -6.46 -6.38 5.95
N LEU A 111 -6.39 -5.26 5.24
CA LEU A 111 -6.16 -5.17 3.80
C LEU A 111 -4.67 -5.11 3.45
N LEU A 112 -3.80 -5.13 4.46
CA LEU A 112 -2.34 -5.19 4.31
C LEU A 112 -1.81 -6.58 4.63
N THR A 113 -0.84 -7.01 3.83
CA THR A 113 0.06 -8.11 4.15
C THR A 113 1.46 -7.57 4.30
N TRP A 114 2.14 -7.93 5.37
CA TRP A 114 3.52 -7.51 5.64
C TRP A 114 4.48 -8.61 5.20
N GLU A 115 5.44 -8.26 4.35
CA GLU A 115 6.50 -9.18 3.95
C GLU A 115 7.86 -8.56 4.31
N SER A 116 8.76 -9.33 4.92
CA SER A 116 10.08 -8.86 5.32
C SER A 116 11.03 -8.77 4.12
N VAL A 117 11.71 -7.63 3.93
CA VAL A 117 12.74 -7.49 2.88
C VAL A 117 13.94 -8.40 3.12
N GLU A 118 14.20 -8.86 4.36
CA GLU A 118 15.31 -9.80 4.61
C GLU A 118 15.11 -11.14 3.89
N HIS A 119 13.87 -11.51 3.58
CA HIS A 119 13.56 -12.69 2.77
C HIS A 119 13.62 -12.44 1.25
N HIS A 120 13.71 -11.19 0.81
CA HIS A 120 13.81 -10.79 -0.61
C HIS A 120 15.14 -10.09 -0.89
N ARG A 121 16.15 -10.86 -1.31
CA ARG A 121 17.50 -10.40 -1.71
C ARG A 121 17.54 -9.38 -2.87
N GLU A 122 16.41 -9.03 -3.47
CA GLU A 122 16.33 -8.22 -4.69
C GLU A 122 16.39 -6.69 -4.44
N HIS A 123 16.30 -6.23 -3.20
CA HIS A 123 16.22 -4.81 -2.84
C HIS A 123 17.36 -4.35 -1.92
N LYS A 124 18.57 -4.86 -2.14
CA LYS A 124 19.81 -4.39 -1.49
C LYS A 124 20.62 -3.55 -2.47
#